data_AF-A0A240ERB9-F1
#
_entry.id   AF-A0A240ERB9-F1
#
_cell.length_a   1.000
_cell.length_b   1.000
_cell.length_c   1.000
_cell.angle_alpha   90.00
_cell.angle_beta   90.00
_cell.angle_gamma   90.00
#
_symmetry.space_group_name_H-M   'P 1'
#
loop_
_entity.id
_entity.type
_entity.pdbx_description
1 polymer ?
#
loop_
_entity_poly.entity_id
_entity_poly.type
_entity_poly.pdbx_seq_one_letter_code
_entity_poly.pdbx_strand_id
1 'polypeptide(L)' 'MTEYPLEIYQAPLDAIRSGTKKVEIRTNNSYEVIQYDKLMPGDRIAFQVISGPPVCGSKSAADE' A
#
# COMPACT_ATOMS: atom_id res chain seq x y z
N MET A 1 -17.78 -8.50 -7.98
CA MET A 1 -17.08 -7.27 -7.61
C MET A 1 -16.97 -7.27 -6.10
N THR A 2 -15.77 -7.57 -5.62
CA THR A 2 -15.44 -7.59 -4.20
C THR A 2 -14.64 -6.33 -3.88
N GLU A 3 -14.83 -5.79 -2.67
CA GLU A 3 -14.03 -4.70 -2.16
C GLU A 3 -13.04 -5.23 -1.12
N TYR A 4 -11.76 -4.87 -1.27
CA TYR A 4 -10.68 -5.34 -0.42
C TYR A 4 -10.07 -4.17 0.36
N PRO A 5 -10.01 -4.25 1.70
CA PRO A 5 -9.28 -3.27 2.49
C PRO A 5 -7.77 -3.40 2.25
N LEU A 6 -7.07 -2.28 2.08
CA LEU A 6 -5.61 -2.27 1.96
C LEU A 6 -5.00 -1.06 2.67
N GLU A 7 -4.05 -1.32 3.57
CA GLU A 7 -3.33 -0.26 4.27
C GLU A 7 -2.36 0.46 3.32
N ILE A 8 -2.25 1.78 3.49
CA ILE A 8 -1.38 2.63 2.69
C ILE A 8 -0.91 3.85 3.49
N TYR A 9 0.29 4.34 3.20
CA TYR A 9 0.75 5.63 3.72
C TYR A 9 0.13 6.81 2.95
N GLN A 10 0.11 8.00 3.56
CA GLN A 10 -0.51 9.18 2.97
C GLN A 10 0.11 9.57 1.60
N ALA A 11 1.45 9.62 1.51
CA ALA A 11 2.14 10.04 0.29
C ALA A 11 1.78 9.22 -0.97
N PRO A 12 1.79 7.87 -0.96
CA PRO A 12 1.36 7.10 -2.11
C PRO A 12 -0.14 7.21 -2.40
N LEU A 13 -0.99 7.41 -1.38
CA LEU A 13 -2.42 7.69 -1.60
C LEU A 13 -2.63 9.02 -2.33
N ASP A 14 -1.90 10.06 -1.97
CA ASP A 14 -1.97 11.37 -2.64
C ASP A 14 -1.53 11.27 -4.10
N ALA A 15 -0.48 10.47 -4.38
CA ALA A 15 -0.03 10.21 -5.75
C ALA A 15 -1.06 9.42 -6.59
N ILE A 16 -1.85 8.54 -5.96
CA ILE A 16 -2.96 7.84 -6.63
C ILE A 16 -4.08 8.84 -6.91
N ARG A 17 -4.45 9.67 -5.93
CA ARG A 17 -5.51 10.69 -6.07
C ARG A 17 -5.18 11.73 -7.14
N SER A 18 -3.91 12.10 -7.30
CA SER A 18 -3.46 13.01 -8.36
C SER A 18 -3.39 12.36 -9.74
N GLY A 19 -3.57 11.03 -9.83
CA GLY A 19 -3.44 10.25 -11.06
C GLY A 19 -1.99 10.00 -11.51
N THR A 20 -1.00 10.44 -10.72
CA THR A 20 0.43 10.26 -11.02
C THR A 20 0.83 8.79 -10.84
N LYS A 21 0.25 8.12 -9.83
CA LYS A 21 0.47 6.70 -9.55
C LYS A 21 -0.72 5.88 -10.04
N LYS A 22 -0.46 4.96 -10.96
CA LYS A 22 -1.47 4.08 -11.59
C LYS A 22 -1.27 2.60 -11.30
N VAL A 23 -0.09 2.24 -10.79
CA VAL A 23 0.29 0.87 -10.50
C VAL A 23 0.75 0.80 -9.04
N GLU A 24 0.23 -0.21 -8.33
CA GLU A 24 0.65 -0.57 -6.99
C GLU A 24 1.31 -1.94 -7.03
N ILE A 25 2.51 -2.04 -6.45
CA ILE A 25 3.28 -3.29 -6.37
C ILE A 25 3.42 -3.62 -4.89
N ARG A 26 2.99 -4.82 -4.51
CA ARG A 26 3.02 -5.31 -3.14
C ARG A 26 3.73 -6.66 -3.11
N THR A 27 4.43 -6.92 -2.02
CA THR A 27 4.94 -8.27 -1.72
C THR A 27 3.79 -9.06 -1.14
N ASN A 28 3.47 -10.22 -1.72
CA ASN A 28 2.49 -11.13 -1.14
C ASN A 28 3.06 -11.68 0.19
N ASN A 29 2.68 -11.05 1.29
CA ASN A 29 3.19 -11.32 2.63
C ASN A 29 2.03 -11.63 3.58
N SER A 30 2.32 -12.33 4.68
CA SER A 30 1.30 -12.79 5.63
C SER A 30 0.70 -11.70 6.52
N TYR A 31 1.19 -10.46 6.45
CA TYR A 31 0.67 -9.37 7.29
C TYR A 31 -0.57 -8.72 6.68
N GLU A 32 -0.75 -8.84 5.36
CA GLU A 32 -1.92 -8.29 4.68
C GLU A 32 -3.03 -9.34 4.59
N VAL A 33 -4.26 -8.91 4.85
CA VAL A 33 -5.45 -9.78 4.81
C VAL A 33 -5.86 -10.12 3.36
N ILE A 34 -5.47 -9.28 2.41
CA ILE A 34 -5.84 -9.44 1.00
C ILE A 34 -5.12 -10.64 0.36
N GLN A 35 -5.90 -11.48 -0.31
CA GLN A 35 -5.38 -12.61 -1.09
C GLN A 35 -5.19 -12.17 -2.54
N TYR A 36 -3.98 -11.75 -2.88
CA TYR A 36 -3.64 -11.13 -4.17
C TYR A 36 -3.92 -12.04 -5.38
N ASP A 37 -3.81 -13.36 -5.20
CA ASP A 37 -4.09 -14.39 -6.21
C ASP A 37 -5.57 -14.48 -6.59
N LYS A 38 -6.46 -13.91 -5.77
CA LYS A 38 -7.92 -13.90 -6.00
C LYS A 38 -8.44 -12.60 -6.60
N LEU A 39 -7.56 -11.62 -6.84
CA LEU A 39 -7.97 -10.35 -7.44
C LEU A 39 -8.36 -10.54 -8.89
N MET A 40 -9.55 -10.05 -9.24
CA MET A 40 -10.08 -10.09 -10.59
C MET A 40 -10.26 -8.68 -11.14
N PRO A 41 -10.15 -8.47 -12.47
CA PRO A 41 -10.47 -7.19 -13.08
C PRO A 41 -11.88 -6.72 -12.70
N GLY A 42 -11.98 -5.47 -12.24
CA GLY A 42 -13.22 -4.86 -11.78
C GLY A 42 -13.44 -4.87 -10.27
N ASP A 43 -12.65 -5.62 -9.51
CA ASP A 43 -12.64 -5.52 -8.04
C ASP A 43 -12.12 -4.16 -7.57
N ARG A 44 -12.45 -3.81 -6.31
CA ARG A 44 -12.12 -2.52 -5.72
C ARG A 44 -11.15 -2.66 -4.56
N ILE A 45 -10.24 -1.71 -4.45
CA ILE A 45 -9.33 -1.58 -3.31
C ILE A 45 -9.78 -0.37 -2.48
N ALA A 46 -10.13 -0.61 -1.23
CA ALA A 46 -10.48 0.42 -0.25
C ALA A 46 -9.24 0.73 0.60
N PHE A 47 -8.55 1.82 0.23
CA PHE A 47 -7.34 2.25 0.91
C PHE A 47 -7.63 2.78 2.32
N GLN A 48 -6.90 2.25 3.31
CA GLN A 48 -6.94 2.70 4.70
C GLN A 48 -5.62 3.39 5.03
N VAL A 49 -5.69 4.68 5.36
CA VAL A 49 -4.47 5.44 5.71
C VAL A 49 -3.98 4.98 7.07
N ILE A 50 -2.71 4.57 7.13
CA ILE A 50 -2.04 4.24 8.38
C ILE A 50 -0.97 5.28 8.74
N SER A 51 -0.76 5.46 10.03
CA SER A 51 0.23 6.36 10.61
C SER A 51 1.44 5.56 11.10
N GLY A 52 2.65 6.03 10.80
CA GLY A 52 3.89 5.42 11.28
C GLY A 52 5.04 5.77 10.36
N PRO A 53 6.30 5.65 10.81
CA PRO A 53 7.42 5.79 9.90
C PRO A 53 7.20 4.78 8.75
N PRO A 54 7.31 5.20 7.48
CA PRO A 54 7.45 4.23 6.41
C PRO A 54 8.58 3.32 6.82
N VAL A 55 8.40 2.00 6.73
CA VAL A 55 9.47 1.04 7.01
C VAL A 55 10.52 1.20 5.90
N CYS A 56 11.26 2.29 5.98
CA CYS A 56 12.42 2.56 5.18
C CYS A 56 13.48 1.64 5.74
N GLY A 57 13.92 0.68 4.93
CA GLY A 57 15.00 -0.22 5.27
C GLY A 57 16.12 0.56 5.97
N SER A 58 16.52 0.03 7.12
CA SER A 58 17.67 0.44 7.94
C SER A 58 18.63 1.42 7.26
N LYS A 59 18.53 2.70 7.63
CA LYS A 59 19.69 3.60 7.74
C LYS A 59 19.51 4.45 9.00
N SER A 60 19.85 3.86 10.14
CA SER A 60 20.50 4.65 11.19
C SER A 60 22.01 4.46 10.96
N ALA A 61 22.58 5.38 10.20
CA ALA A 61 24.02 5.59 10.15
C ALA A 61 24.23 7.06 10.51
N ALA A 62 24.95 7.25 11.61
CA ALA A 62 25.52 8.51 12.10
C ALA A 62 24.51 9.58 12.55
N ASP A 63 24.19 9.57 13.84
CA ASP A 63 24.26 10.80 14.62
C ASP A 63 25.75 11.11 14.84
N GLU A 64 26.11 12.37 14.59
CA GLU A 64 27.43 13.01 14.77
C GLU A 64 27.98 12.90 16.20
#